data_AF-A0A4R2H7F8-F1
#
_entry.id   AF-A0A4R2H7F8-F1
#
_cell.length_a   1.000
_cell.length_b   1.000
_cell.length_c   1.000
_cell.angle_alpha   90.00
_cell.angle_beta   90.00
_cell.angle_gamma   90.00
#
_symmetry.space_group_name_H-M   'P 1'
#
loop_
_entity.id
_entity.type
_entity.pdbx_description
1 polymer ?
#
loop_
_entity_poly.entity_id
_entity_poly.type
_entity_poly.pdbx_seq_one_letter_code
_entity_poly.pdbx_strand_id
1 'polypeptide(L)'
;MYDGALILESLRVGTELSGIPVVVRKISRYDVSSATTDQPPVWSVLEFEVEDWHAEALAKDLAAALDAPGWYADFHNDKEIFVVFPGRVFRYPRGDAAAREEAQRFGRELGIPEPQLDWTE
;
A
#
# COMPACT_ATOMS: atom_id res chain seq x y z
N MET A 1 2.48 5.75 -15.86
CA MET A 1 3.17 5.04 -14.77
C MET A 1 2.50 5.38 -13.46
N TYR A 2 2.64 4.49 -12.48
CA TYR A 2 2.18 4.69 -11.12
C TYR A 2 3.36 4.86 -10.18
N ASP A 3 3.19 5.73 -9.20
CA ASP A 3 4.11 5.94 -8.09
C ASP A 3 3.48 5.36 -6.82
N GLY A 4 4.29 4.72 -5.98
CA GLY A 4 3.81 4.11 -4.74
C GLY A 4 4.89 3.91 -3.71
N ALA A 5 4.46 3.46 -2.53
CA ALA A 5 5.35 3.10 -1.44
C ALA A 5 5.00 1.72 -0.89
N LEU A 6 6.03 0.95 -0.55
CA LEU A 6 5.91 -0.34 0.12
C LEU A 6 6.77 -0.34 1.37
N ILE A 7 6.15 -0.60 2.52
CA ILE A 7 6.85 -0.91 3.77
C ILE A 7 7.26 -2.38 3.70
N LEU A 8 8.54 -2.71 3.77
CA LEU A 8 8.98 -4.10 3.61
C LEU A 8 8.48 -5.00 4.75
N GLU A 9 8.37 -4.45 5.96
CA GLU A 9 7.84 -5.15 7.13
C GLU A 9 6.32 -5.43 7.04
N SER A 10 5.62 -4.85 6.05
CA SER A 10 4.21 -5.17 5.80
C SER A 10 4.01 -6.45 4.99
N LEU A 11 5.08 -7.04 4.44
CA LEU A 11 5.03 -8.30 3.71
C LEU A 11 5.15 -9.49 4.67
N ARG A 12 4.43 -10.58 4.36
CA ARG A 12 4.62 -11.84 5.10
C ARG A 12 6.04 -12.36 4.94
N VAL A 13 6.62 -12.88 6.02
CA VAL A 13 7.94 -13.50 6.00
C VAL A 13 8.00 -14.63 4.97
N GLY A 14 9.01 -14.59 4.11
CA GLY A 14 9.19 -15.55 3.01
C GLY A 14 8.51 -15.15 1.69
N THR A 15 7.83 -13.99 1.64
CA THR A 15 7.33 -13.42 0.38
C THR A 15 8.48 -13.13 -0.58
N GLU A 16 8.29 -13.51 -1.85
CA GLU A 16 9.11 -13.05 -2.98
C GLU A 16 8.19 -12.37 -4.00
N LEU A 17 8.50 -11.12 -4.36
CA LEU A 17 7.84 -10.38 -5.44
C LEU A 17 8.83 -10.22 -6.60
N SER A 18 8.80 -11.17 -7.54
CA SER A 18 9.76 -11.24 -8.66
C SER A 18 9.10 -11.22 -10.05
N GLY A 19 7.76 -11.29 -10.12
CA GLY A 19 7.02 -11.38 -11.38
C GLY A 19 6.80 -10.05 -12.11
N ILE A 20 6.97 -8.92 -11.42
CA ILE A 20 6.64 -7.59 -11.95
C ILE A 20 7.84 -6.65 -11.78
N PRO A 21 8.35 -6.04 -12.87
CA PRO A 21 9.43 -5.07 -12.76
C PRO A 21 8.90 -3.77 -12.16
N VAL A 22 9.65 -3.23 -11.18
CA VAL A 22 9.45 -1.89 -10.63
C VAL A 22 10.76 -1.11 -10.69
N VAL A 23 10.68 0.21 -10.81
CA VAL A 23 11.83 1.09 -10.67
C VAL A 23 11.87 1.59 -9.23
N VAL A 24 12.91 1.24 -8.48
CA VAL A 24 13.11 1.75 -7.12
C VAL A 24 13.59 3.21 -7.20
N ARG A 25 12.81 4.12 -6.63
CA ARG A 25 13.09 5.57 -6.62
C ARG A 25 13.83 5.99 -5.36
N LYS A 26 13.46 5.43 -4.22
CA LYS A 26 14.07 5.73 -2.92
C LYS A 26 13.91 4.58 -1.96
N ILE A 27 14.95 4.36 -1.15
CA ILE A 27 14.92 3.45 -0.01
C ILE A 27 15.22 4.27 1.24
N SER A 28 14.44 4.02 2.28
CA SER A 28 14.50 4.82 3.50
C SER A 28 14.11 3.98 4.71
N ARG A 29 14.55 4.41 5.89
CA ARG A 29 14.32 3.69 7.14
C ARG A 29 14.07 4.66 8.29
N TYR A 30 12.93 4.51 8.96
CA TYR A 30 12.46 5.49 9.95
C TYR A 30 11.98 4.80 11.23
N ASP A 31 12.15 5.48 12.36
CA ASP A 31 11.46 5.17 13.61
C ASP A 31 10.06 5.82 13.55
N VAL A 32 9.02 5.02 13.79
CA VAL A 32 7.63 5.37 13.57
C VAL A 32 6.88 5.38 14.89
N SER A 33 6.55 6.58 15.36
CA SER A 33 5.81 6.79 16.60
C SER A 33 4.32 6.43 16.51
N SER A 34 3.80 6.27 15.29
CA SER A 34 2.40 5.93 15.00
C SER A 34 2.17 4.43 14.79
N ALA A 35 3.18 3.57 14.99
CA ALA A 35 3.05 2.13 14.85
C ALA A 35 2.03 1.55 15.84
N THR A 36 1.19 0.63 15.38
CA THR A 36 0.30 -0.16 16.24
C THR A 36 1.08 -1.27 16.96
N THR A 37 0.46 -1.95 17.93
CA THR A 37 1.10 -3.07 18.65
C THR A 37 1.55 -4.21 17.71
N ASP A 38 0.86 -4.38 16.58
CA ASP A 38 1.15 -5.43 15.60
C ASP A 38 2.17 -4.98 14.53
N GLN A 39 2.60 -3.72 14.56
CA GLN A 39 3.59 -3.16 13.64
C GLN A 39 4.94 -2.96 14.35
N PRO A 40 6.09 -3.29 13.72
CA PRO A 40 7.38 -2.96 14.28
C PRO A 40 7.58 -1.43 14.32
N PRO A 41 8.35 -0.91 15.28
CA PRO A 41 8.55 0.54 15.43
C PRO A 41 9.49 1.13 14.39
N VAL A 42 10.15 0.31 13.57
CA VAL A 42 11.06 0.76 12.51
C VAL A 42 10.60 0.19 11.18
N TRP A 43 10.37 1.06 10.20
CA TRP A 43 9.91 0.69 8.87
C TRP A 43 10.98 0.97 7.82
N SER A 44 11.16 0.02 6.91
CA SER A 44 11.97 0.13 5.71
C SER A 44 11.04 0.40 4.53
N VAL A 45 11.05 1.63 4.01
CA VAL A 45 10.13 2.07 2.95
C VAL A 45 10.85 2.12 1.61
N LEU A 46 10.28 1.44 0.63
CA LEU A 46 10.68 1.44 -0.77
C LEU A 46 9.64 2.24 -1.57
N GLU A 47 10.05 3.40 -2.08
CA GLU A 47 9.27 4.18 -3.03
C GLU A 47 9.59 3.70 -4.44
N PHE A 48 8.58 3.41 -5.25
CA PHE A 48 8.74 2.81 -6.58
C PHE A 48 7.85 3.45 -7.65
N GLU A 49 8.25 3.24 -8.90
CA GLU A 49 7.44 3.45 -10.09
C GLU A 49 7.12 2.08 -10.75
N VAL A 50 5.93 1.93 -11.31
CA VAL A 50 5.52 0.76 -12.09
C VAL A 50 4.74 1.17 -13.36
N GLU A 51 4.93 0.40 -14.43
CA GLU A 51 4.24 0.61 -15.70
C GLU A 51 2.74 0.34 -15.62
N ASP A 52 1.96 1.09 -16.39
CA ASP A 52 0.49 1.10 -16.27
C ASP A 52 -0.15 -0.27 -16.51
N TRP A 53 0.41 -1.06 -17.44
CA TRP A 53 -0.11 -2.39 -17.76
C TRP A 53 0.25 -3.44 -16.70
N HIS A 54 1.18 -3.15 -15.79
CA HIS A 54 1.50 -4.03 -14.66
C HIS A 54 0.74 -3.66 -13.38
N ALA A 55 0.16 -2.46 -13.29
CA ALA A 55 -0.48 -1.93 -12.08
C ALA A 55 -1.52 -2.89 -11.48
N GLU A 56 -2.41 -3.45 -12.28
CA GLU A 56 -3.45 -4.35 -11.77
C GLU A 56 -2.88 -5.70 -11.31
N ALA A 57 -1.87 -6.22 -11.99
CA ALA A 57 -1.18 -7.44 -11.57
C ALA A 57 -0.43 -7.20 -10.25
N LEU A 58 0.23 -6.06 -10.12
CA LEU A 58 0.95 -5.69 -8.90
C LEU A 58 0.00 -5.55 -7.72
N ALA A 59 -1.16 -4.92 -7.90
CA ALA A 59 -2.17 -4.84 -6.84
C ALA A 59 -2.61 -6.22 -6.34
N LYS A 60 -2.76 -7.19 -7.24
CA LYS A 60 -3.14 -8.58 -6.88
C LYS A 60 -2.01 -9.29 -6.14
N ASP A 61 -0.78 -9.16 -6.61
CA ASP A 61 0.40 -9.76 -5.95
C ASP A 61 0.61 -9.16 -4.57
N LEU A 62 0.47 -7.84 -4.42
CA LEU A 62 0.54 -7.16 -3.12
C LEU A 62 -0.61 -7.59 -2.19
N ALA A 63 -1.86 -7.63 -2.67
CA ALA A 63 -2.98 -8.12 -1.86
C ALA A 63 -2.76 -9.56 -1.39
N ALA A 64 -2.13 -10.38 -2.25
CA ALA A 64 -1.76 -11.72 -1.89
C ALA A 64 -0.61 -11.74 -0.88
N ALA A 65 0.34 -10.81 -0.92
CA ALA A 65 1.60 -10.85 -0.14
C ALA A 65 1.57 -10.11 1.21
N LEU A 66 0.77 -9.06 1.34
CA LEU A 66 0.68 -8.25 2.56
C LEU A 66 0.26 -9.11 3.77
N ASP A 67 0.85 -8.82 4.92
CA ASP A 67 0.51 -9.45 6.19
C ASP A 67 -0.67 -8.73 6.85
N ALA A 68 -1.32 -9.40 7.80
CA ALA A 68 -2.43 -8.86 8.56
C ALA A 68 -2.18 -8.99 10.07
N PRO A 69 -2.78 -8.13 10.91
CA PRO A 69 -3.62 -6.97 10.57
C PRO A 69 -2.79 -5.70 10.32
N GLY A 70 -3.47 -4.57 10.07
CA GLY A 70 -2.83 -3.26 10.19
C GLY A 70 -1.95 -2.80 9.02
N TRP A 71 -1.94 -3.50 7.89
CA TRP A 71 -1.11 -3.12 6.75
C TRP A 71 -1.90 -2.80 5.50
N TYR A 72 -1.36 -1.88 4.71
CA TYR A 72 -1.79 -1.61 3.34
C TYR A 72 -0.59 -1.13 2.53
N ALA A 73 -0.75 -1.10 1.21
CA ALA A 73 0.11 -0.37 0.29
C ALA A 73 -0.79 0.46 -0.62
N ASP A 74 -0.35 1.65 -0.99
CA ASP A 74 -1.02 2.46 -1.99
C ASP A 74 -0.06 2.88 -3.09
N PHE A 75 -0.62 3.05 -4.28
CA PHE A 75 0.08 3.58 -5.43
C PHE A 75 -0.91 4.20 -6.39
N HIS A 76 -0.47 5.20 -7.13
CA HIS A 76 -1.38 6.06 -7.89
C HIS A 76 -0.70 6.65 -9.11
N ASN A 77 -1.50 7.14 -10.05
CA ASN A 77 -1.05 8.04 -11.11
C ASN A 77 -1.98 9.26 -11.13
N ASP A 78 -1.85 10.15 -12.13
CA ASP A 78 -2.69 11.36 -12.24
C ASP A 78 -4.19 11.10 -12.41
N LYS A 79 -4.62 9.85 -12.66
CA LYS A 79 -6.00 9.49 -13.00
C LYS A 79 -6.69 8.69 -11.89
N GLU A 80 -5.97 7.77 -11.27
CA GLU A 80 -6.55 6.79 -10.36
C GLU A 80 -5.59 6.35 -9.26
N ILE A 81 -6.17 5.81 -8.20
CA ILE A 81 -5.51 5.37 -6.98
C ILE A 81 -5.82 3.89 -6.77
N PHE A 82 -4.80 3.13 -6.39
CA PHE A 82 -4.90 1.79 -5.84
C PHE A 82 -4.62 1.85 -4.34
N VAL A 83 -5.53 1.26 -3.55
CA VAL A 83 -5.31 0.98 -2.14
C VAL A 83 -5.43 -0.52 -1.94
N VAL A 84 -4.36 -1.13 -1.47
CA VAL A 84 -4.19 -2.57 -1.40
C VAL A 84 -4.06 -2.99 0.05
N PHE A 85 -5.02 -3.78 0.50
CA PHE A 85 -5.01 -4.44 1.80
C PHE A 85 -4.77 -5.95 1.62
N PRO A 86 -4.41 -6.69 2.69
CA PRO A 86 -4.38 -8.15 2.65
C PRO A 86 -5.69 -8.74 2.11
N GLY A 87 -5.61 -9.43 0.98
CA GLY A 87 -6.75 -10.07 0.31
C GLY A 87 -7.78 -9.14 -0.36
N ARG A 88 -7.56 -7.81 -0.37
CA ARG A 88 -8.53 -6.85 -0.94
C ARG A 88 -7.86 -5.68 -1.64
N VAL A 89 -8.30 -5.39 -2.86
CA VAL A 89 -7.87 -4.23 -3.65
C VAL A 89 -9.05 -3.27 -3.83
N PHE A 90 -8.81 -1.99 -3.58
CA PHE A 90 -9.66 -0.88 -4.01
C PHE A 90 -8.94 -0.12 -5.13
N ARG A 91 -9.68 0.21 -6.18
CA ARG A 91 -9.20 0.98 -7.32
C ARG A 91 -10.27 2.00 -7.67
N TYR A 92 -9.92 3.27 -7.70
CA TYR A 92 -10.89 4.33 -7.96
C TYR A 92 -10.25 5.57 -8.61
N PRO A 93 -11.03 6.36 -9.38
CA PRO A 93 -10.54 7.62 -9.95
C PRO A 93 -10.19 8.64 -8.87
N ARG A 94 -9.22 9.51 -9.13
CA ARG A 94 -8.98 10.69 -8.26
C ARG A 94 -10.23 11.56 -8.19
N GLY A 95 -10.53 12.10 -7.00
CA GLY A 95 -11.74 12.87 -6.75
C GLY A 95 -12.98 12.04 -6.37
N ASP A 96 -12.91 10.69 -6.43
CA ASP A 96 -14.01 9.83 -5.99
C ASP A 96 -14.00 9.66 -4.45
N ALA A 97 -14.57 10.66 -3.78
CA ALA A 97 -14.66 10.69 -2.32
C ALA A 97 -15.45 9.50 -1.74
N ALA A 98 -16.44 8.96 -2.46
CA ALA A 98 -17.27 7.86 -1.97
C ALA A 98 -16.48 6.55 -1.98
N ALA A 99 -15.75 6.27 -3.07
CA ALA A 99 -14.89 5.11 -3.16
C ALA A 99 -13.70 5.18 -2.17
N ARG A 100 -13.13 6.37 -1.99
CA ARG A 100 -12.09 6.61 -0.97
C ARG A 100 -12.60 6.27 0.44
N GLU A 101 -13.77 6.78 0.82
CA GLU A 101 -14.36 6.53 2.14
C GLU A 101 -14.68 5.04 2.35
N GLU A 102 -15.04 4.30 1.30
CA GLU A 102 -15.18 2.84 1.35
C GLU A 102 -13.86 2.15 1.69
N ALA A 103 -12.76 2.53 1.03
CA ALA A 103 -11.44 1.98 1.31
C ALA A 103 -10.95 2.36 2.72
N GLN A 104 -11.19 3.59 3.18
CA GLN A 104 -10.85 4.03 4.53
C GLN A 104 -11.64 3.26 5.59
N ARG A 105 -12.95 3.04 5.37
CA ARG A 105 -13.77 2.21 6.25
C ARG A 105 -13.22 0.79 6.37
N PHE A 106 -12.81 0.17 5.26
CA PHE A 106 -12.18 -1.15 5.30
C PHE A 106 -10.85 -1.13 6.07
N GLY A 107 -10.02 -0.11 5.88
CA GLY A 107 -8.77 0.05 6.64
C GLY A 107 -9.00 0.18 8.15
N ARG A 108 -10.03 0.92 8.56
CA ARG A 108 -10.46 1.04 9.97
C ARG A 108 -10.89 -0.31 10.55
N GLU A 109 -11.62 -1.12 9.78
CA GLU A 109 -12.02 -2.48 10.20
C GLU A 109 -10.80 -3.40 10.43
N LEU A 110 -9.69 -3.16 9.72
CA LEU A 110 -8.41 -3.85 9.91
C LEU A 110 -7.54 -3.26 11.03
N GLY A 111 -8.03 -2.27 11.78
CA GLY A 111 -7.32 -1.65 12.90
C GLY A 111 -6.25 -0.64 12.48
N ILE A 112 -6.25 -0.17 11.23
CA ILE A 112 -5.31 0.85 10.77
C ILE A 112 -5.71 2.21 11.36
N PRO A 113 -4.80 2.94 12.02
CA PRO A 113 -5.10 4.25 12.59
C PRO A 113 -5.51 5.27 11.54
N GLU A 114 -6.48 6.13 11.85
CA GLU A 114 -6.97 7.20 10.95
C GLU A 114 -5.84 8.08 10.38
N PRO A 115 -4.81 8.50 11.15
CA PRO A 115 -3.71 9.29 10.61
C PRO A 115 -2.84 8.56 9.59
N GLN A 116 -2.95 7.23 9.50
CA GLN A 116 -2.27 6.44 8.46
C GLN A 116 -3.16 6.24 7.22
N LEU A 117 -4.44 6.60 7.26
CA LEU A 117 -5.38 6.48 6.13
C LEU A 117 -5.52 7.83 5.38
N ASP A 118 -4.43 8.59 5.32
CA ASP A 118 -4.34 9.95 4.79
C ASP A 118 -3.77 9.99 3.36
N TRP A 119 -4.33 9.18 2.46
CA TRP A 119 -3.87 9.15 1.07
C TRP A 119 -4.09 10.49 0.37
N THR A 120 -3.05 10.96 -0.32
CA THR A 120 -3.08 12.24 -1.05
C THR A 120 -3.84 12.11 -2.36
N GLU A 121 -4.71 13.09 -2.62
CA GLU A 121 -5.43 13.26 -3.90
C GLU A 121 -4.64 14.04 -4.93
#